data_AF-A0A1B6CVN8-F1
#
_entry.id   AF-A0A1B6CVN8-F1
#
_cell.length_a   1.000
_cell.length_b   1.000
_cell.length_c   1.000
_cell.angle_alpha   90.00
_cell.angle_beta   90.00
_cell.angle_gamma   90.00
#
_symmetry.space_group_name_H-M   'P 1'
#
loop_
_entity.id
_entity.type
_entity.pdbx_description
1 polymer ?
#
loop_
_entity_poly.entity_id
_entity_poly.type
_entity_poly.pdbx_seq_one_letter_code
_entity_poly.pdbx_strand_id
1 'polypeptide(L)'
;MEKNRDRSTMSKTNPYNLDGPNFNPDLYMQQTYKTCNLRQILTFESDMNADISTLYSDMQTLVYENYNKFISATDTVKKMKSDFKKMEDEMESLAANMESMTTFSESISSILQDSHHQITTLSG
;
A
#
# COMPACT_ATOMS: atom_id res chain seq x y z
N MET A 1 22.25 -49.78 1.08
CA MET A 1 23.25 -49.30 2.06
C MET A 1 23.10 -47.80 2.15
N GLU A 2 22.24 -47.36 3.06
CA GLU A 2 21.85 -45.97 3.24
C GLU A 2 22.35 -45.53 4.62
N LYS A 3 23.49 -44.85 4.63
CA LYS A 3 24.04 -44.25 5.85
C LYS A 3 24.97 -43.12 5.46
N ASN A 4 24.43 -41.89 5.45
CA ASN A 4 25.14 -40.63 5.74
C ASN A 4 24.25 -39.41 5.42
N ARG A 5 23.09 -39.32 6.06
CA ARG A 5 22.43 -38.03 6.33
C ARG A 5 22.10 -37.99 7.81
N ASP A 6 23.05 -37.53 8.61
CA ASP A 6 22.76 -36.76 9.83
C ASP A 6 24.07 -36.39 10.53
N ARG A 7 24.71 -35.32 10.06
CA ARG A 7 25.73 -34.59 10.82
C ARG A 7 25.60 -33.08 10.57
N SER A 8 24.36 -32.56 10.52
CA SER A 8 24.11 -31.14 10.24
C SER A 8 23.08 -30.45 11.14
N THR A 9 22.60 -31.07 12.23
CA THR A 9 21.55 -30.47 13.09
C THR A 9 21.91 -30.33 14.58
N MET A 10 23.16 -30.51 14.99
CA MET A 10 23.57 -30.43 16.41
C MET A 10 23.91 -29.02 16.92
N SER A 11 23.37 -27.98 16.29
CA SER A 11 23.41 -26.62 16.85
C SER A 11 22.11 -25.92 16.49
N LYS A 12 21.35 -25.50 17.53
CA LYS A 12 20.29 -24.45 17.56
C LYS A 12 19.03 -24.79 18.37
N THR A 13 19.14 -25.47 19.49
CA THR A 13 18.08 -25.46 20.52
C THR A 13 18.68 -25.03 21.85
N ASN A 14 18.95 -23.73 22.01
CA ASN A 14 19.41 -23.17 23.28
C ASN A 14 18.18 -22.86 24.16
N PRO A 15 17.92 -23.62 25.24
CA PRO A 15 16.77 -23.38 26.11
C PRO A 15 16.91 -22.11 26.96
N TYR A 16 18.12 -21.51 27.01
CA TYR A 16 18.41 -20.28 27.73
C TYR A 16 18.29 -19.02 26.85
N ASN A 17 18.00 -19.16 25.55
CA ASN A 17 17.83 -18.01 24.68
C ASN A 17 16.42 -17.43 24.85
N LEU A 18 16.31 -16.24 25.44
CA LEU A 18 15.04 -15.52 25.67
C LEU A 18 14.24 -15.32 24.38
N ASP A 19 14.92 -14.98 23.29
CA ASP A 19 14.30 -14.75 21.97
C ASP A 19 14.18 -16.05 21.14
N GLY A 20 14.56 -17.18 21.73
CA GLY A 20 14.64 -18.46 21.05
C GLY A 20 13.30 -19.20 21.05
N PRO A 21 12.98 -19.96 19.98
CA PRO A 21 11.73 -20.72 19.90
C PRO A 21 11.64 -21.90 20.91
N ASN A 22 12.76 -22.24 21.56
CA ASN A 22 12.85 -23.31 22.56
C ASN A 22 13.14 -22.76 23.96
N PHE A 23 12.86 -21.48 24.20
CA PHE A 23 13.06 -20.86 25.51
C PHE A 23 12.34 -21.65 26.60
N ASN A 24 13.07 -22.02 27.66
CA ASN A 24 12.51 -22.67 28.82
C ASN A 24 12.65 -21.73 30.03
N PRO A 25 11.54 -21.14 30.52
CA PRO A 25 11.55 -20.20 31.63
C PRO A 25 12.14 -20.80 32.92
N ASP A 26 11.82 -22.06 33.23
CA ASP A 26 12.26 -22.71 34.46
C ASP A 26 13.78 -22.94 34.48
N LEU A 27 14.34 -23.42 33.37
CA LEU A 27 15.78 -23.62 33.22
C LEU A 27 16.53 -22.29 33.23
N TYR A 28 16.01 -21.29 32.53
CA TYR A 28 16.57 -19.95 32.54
C TYR A 28 16.59 -19.36 33.95
N MET A 29 15.47 -19.44 34.68
CA MET A 29 15.37 -18.89 36.03
C MET A 29 16.27 -19.62 37.03
N GLN A 30 16.35 -20.95 36.94
CA GLN A 30 17.29 -21.75 37.75
C GLN A 30 18.74 -21.36 37.51
N GLN A 31 19.12 -21.08 36.26
CA GLN A 31 20.47 -20.61 35.93
C GLN A 31 20.70 -19.21 36.48
N THR A 32 19.75 -18.28 36.28
CA THR A 32 19.81 -16.90 36.76
C THR A 32 19.98 -16.83 38.28
N TYR A 33 19.25 -17.64 39.06
CA TYR A 33 19.41 -17.70 40.51
C TYR A 33 20.80 -18.21 40.96
N LYS A 34 21.46 -19.04 40.14
CA LYS A 34 22.81 -19.54 40.43
C LYS A 34 23.91 -18.56 40.03
N THR A 35 23.67 -17.72 39.04
CA THR A 35 24.72 -16.86 38.43
C THR A 35 24.60 -15.38 38.77
N CYS A 36 23.42 -14.91 39.18
CA CYS A 36 23.15 -13.50 39.41
C CYS A 36 22.83 -13.21 40.87
N ASN A 37 23.26 -12.04 41.36
CA ASN A 37 22.85 -11.53 42.66
C ASN A 37 21.53 -10.75 42.59
N LEU A 38 20.88 -10.53 43.73
CA LEU A 38 19.57 -9.87 43.81
C LEU A 38 19.54 -8.50 43.13
N ARG A 39 20.61 -7.69 43.25
CA ARG A 39 20.66 -6.37 42.63
C ARG A 39 20.65 -6.48 41.10
N GLN A 40 21.39 -7.42 40.54
CA GLN A 40 21.39 -7.68 39.09
C GLN A 40 20.02 -8.13 38.60
N ILE A 41 19.32 -8.97 39.37
CA ILE A 41 17.96 -9.42 39.04
C ILE A 41 16.98 -8.23 39.04
N LEU A 42 17.05 -7.35 40.03
CA LEU A 42 16.18 -6.16 40.11
C LEU A 42 16.47 -5.16 38.98
N THR A 43 17.73 -4.96 38.61
CA THR A 43 18.08 -4.14 37.45
C THR A 43 17.55 -4.76 36.16
N PHE A 44 17.76 -6.06 35.95
CA PHE A 44 17.25 -6.76 34.78
C PHE A 44 15.72 -6.68 34.67
N GLU A 45 15.00 -6.81 35.79
CA GLU A 45 13.54 -6.65 35.81
C GLU A 45 13.10 -5.23 35.42
N SER A 46 13.78 -4.20 35.93
CA SER A 46 13.54 -2.81 35.53
C SER A 46 13.80 -2.57 34.05
N ASP A 47 14.91 -3.09 33.52
CA ASP A 47 15.28 -2.95 32.10
C ASP A 47 14.26 -3.68 31.20
N MET A 48 13.88 -4.91 31.58
CA MET A 48 12.87 -5.68 30.85
C MET A 48 11.51 -4.97 30.83
N ASN A 49 11.10 -4.35 31.94
CA ASN A 49 9.87 -3.55 31.98
C ASN A 49 9.94 -2.31 31.07
N ALA A 50 11.11 -1.68 30.96
CA ALA A 50 11.33 -0.56 30.04
C ALA A 50 11.28 -1.02 28.57
N ASP A 51 11.88 -2.18 28.27
CA ASP A 51 11.84 -2.79 26.94
C ASP A 51 10.42 -3.16 26.52
N ILE A 52 9.64 -3.77 27.42
CA ILE A 52 8.22 -4.08 27.19
C ILE A 52 7.42 -2.82 26.86
N SER A 53 7.65 -1.75 27.62
CA SER A 53 6.96 -0.46 27.43
C SER A 53 7.33 0.18 26.08
N THR A 54 8.60 0.11 25.71
CA THR A 54 9.11 0.61 24.43
C THR A 54 8.51 -0.18 23.27
N LEU A 55 8.56 -1.51 23.33
CA LEU A 55 7.99 -2.39 22.31
C LEU A 55 6.49 -2.15 22.12
N TYR A 56 5.75 -1.91 23.20
CA TYR A 56 4.34 -1.56 23.14
C TYR A 56 4.12 -0.23 22.41
N SER A 57 4.90 0.81 22.75
CA SER A 57 4.84 2.11 22.08
C SER A 57 5.17 2.02 20.59
N ASP A 58 6.19 1.24 20.24
CA ASP A 58 6.61 1.02 18.85
C ASP A 58 5.51 0.31 18.06
N MET A 59 4.92 -0.74 18.64
CA MET A 59 3.79 -1.44 18.04
C MET A 59 2.60 -0.50 17.82
N GLN A 60 2.26 0.32 18.82
CA GLN A 60 1.17 1.29 18.70
C GLN A 60 1.44 2.32 17.61
N THR A 61 2.68 2.83 17.53
CA THR A 61 3.10 3.78 16.49
C THR A 61 2.98 3.16 15.11
N LEU A 62 3.48 1.93 14.94
CA LEU A 62 3.40 1.20 13.67
C LEU A 62 1.95 0.98 13.22
N VAL A 63 1.08 0.58 14.14
CA VAL A 63 -0.35 0.39 13.86
C VAL A 63 -0.98 1.71 13.43
N TYR A 64 -0.73 2.80 14.16
CA TYR A 64 -1.25 4.13 13.84
C TYR A 64 -0.77 4.61 12.48
N GLU A 65 0.53 4.50 12.18
CA GLU A 65 1.08 4.90 10.88
C GLU A 65 0.46 4.09 9.74
N ASN A 66 0.33 2.78 9.90
CA ASN A 66 -0.24 1.93 8.86
C ASN A 66 -1.71 2.30 8.61
N TYR A 67 -2.52 2.48 9.66
CA TYR A 67 -3.92 2.89 9.48
C TYR A 67 -4.03 4.25 8.79
N ASN A 68 -3.20 5.23 9.17
CA ASN A 68 -3.21 6.54 8.48
C ASN A 68 -2.81 6.43 7.00
N LYS A 69 -1.82 5.59 6.68
CA LYS A 69 -1.42 5.33 5.29
C LYS A 69 -2.58 4.67 4.51
N PHE A 70 -3.28 3.70 5.10
CA PHE A 70 -4.44 3.07 4.46
C PHE A 70 -5.60 4.02 4.24
N ILE A 71 -5.92 4.86 5.22
CA ILE A 71 -6.96 5.89 5.10
C ILE A 71 -6.60 6.86 3.97
N SER A 72 -5.37 7.39 3.98
CA SER A 72 -4.89 8.33 2.96
C SER A 72 -4.87 7.73 1.56
N ALA A 73 -4.48 6.46 1.43
CA ALA A 73 -4.52 5.73 0.17
C ALA A 73 -5.96 5.55 -0.32
N THR A 74 -6.89 5.22 0.59
CA THR A 74 -8.32 5.07 0.28
C THR A 74 -8.92 6.40 -0.19
N ASP A 75 -8.59 7.51 0.47
CA ASP A 75 -9.03 8.85 0.07
C ASP A 75 -8.46 9.24 -1.29
N THR A 76 -7.20 8.90 -1.56
CA THR A 76 -6.56 9.12 -2.85
C THR A 76 -7.27 8.35 -3.96
N VAL A 77 -7.58 7.06 -3.75
CA VAL A 77 -8.34 6.25 -4.72
C VAL A 77 -9.74 6.82 -4.95
N LYS A 78 -10.42 7.28 -3.89
CA LYS A 78 -11.74 7.92 -4.02
C LYS A 78 -11.67 9.21 -4.82
N LYS A 79 -10.66 10.04 -4.58
CA LYS A 79 -10.41 11.26 -5.37
C LYS A 79 -10.12 10.94 -6.82
N MET A 80 -9.21 9.99 -7.09
CA MET A 80 -8.90 9.54 -8.44
C MET A 80 -10.16 9.10 -9.18
N LYS A 81 -11.03 8.30 -8.55
CA LYS A 81 -12.30 7.89 -9.15
C LYS A 81 -13.19 9.08 -9.53
N SER A 82 -13.28 10.09 -8.67
CA SER A 82 -14.05 11.30 -8.97
C SER A 82 -13.44 12.11 -10.11
N ASP A 83 -12.12 12.23 -10.14
CA ASP A 83 -11.40 12.98 -11.17
C ASP A 83 -11.52 12.28 -12.53
N PHE A 84 -11.41 10.94 -12.57
CA PHE A 84 -11.66 10.15 -13.78
C PHE A 84 -13.09 10.32 -14.31
N LYS A 85 -14.08 10.38 -13.42
CA LYS A 85 -15.47 10.57 -13.87
C LYS A 85 -15.68 11.94 -14.50
N LYS A 86 -15.11 13.00 -13.92
CA LYS A 86 -15.15 14.34 -14.52
C LYS A 86 -14.47 14.38 -15.88
N MET A 87 -13.32 13.74 -16.02
CA MET A 87 -12.60 13.66 -17.29
C MET A 87 -13.40 12.92 -18.37
N GLU A 88 -14.10 11.85 -18.00
CA GLU A 88 -15.02 11.13 -18.91
C GLU A 88 -16.15 12.05 -19.39
N ASP A 89 -16.80 12.77 -18.47
CA ASP A 89 -17.89 13.70 -18.79
C ASP A 89 -17.41 14.85 -19.70
N GLU A 90 -16.19 15.39 -19.46
CA GLU A 90 -15.57 16.41 -20.30
C GLU A 90 -15.23 15.88 -21.71
N MET A 91 -14.74 14.64 -21.82
CA MET A 91 -14.47 14.00 -23.11
C MET A 91 -15.75 13.76 -23.92
N GLU A 92 -16.83 13.32 -23.27
CA GLU A 92 -18.14 13.14 -23.92
C GLU A 92 -18.70 14.47 -24.43
N SER A 93 -18.60 15.53 -23.63
CA SER A 93 -18.97 16.89 -24.04
C SER A 93 -18.15 17.37 -25.24
N LEU A 94 -16.83 17.13 -25.24
CA LEU A 94 -15.96 17.48 -26.35
C LEU A 94 -16.34 16.73 -27.64
N ALA A 95 -16.63 15.43 -27.55
CA ALA A 95 -17.05 14.62 -28.69
C ALA A 95 -18.37 15.14 -29.29
N ALA A 96 -19.37 15.44 -28.45
CA ALA A 96 -20.65 16.00 -28.88
C ALA A 96 -20.49 17.37 -29.56
N ASN A 97 -19.60 18.22 -29.03
CA ASN A 97 -19.28 19.50 -29.66
C ASN A 97 -18.61 19.33 -31.01
N MET A 98 -17.66 18.39 -31.15
CA MET A 98 -17.02 18.09 -32.43
C MET A 98 -18.01 17.55 -33.46
N GLU A 99 -18.92 16.65 -33.06
CA GLU A 99 -19.99 16.15 -33.93
C GLU A 99 -20.91 17.28 -34.41
N SER A 100 -21.28 18.19 -33.51
CA SER A 100 -22.07 19.38 -33.83
C SER A 100 -21.34 20.32 -34.80
N MET A 101 -20.02 20.51 -34.63
CA MET A 101 -19.20 21.31 -35.54
C MET A 101 -19.08 20.68 -36.92
N THR A 102 -18.93 19.36 -36.98
CA THR A 102 -18.86 18.61 -38.25
C THR A 102 -20.17 18.71 -39.01
N THR A 103 -21.30 18.42 -38.36
CA THR A 103 -22.64 18.55 -38.99
C THR A 103 -22.96 19.97 -39.43
N PHE A 104 -22.55 20.98 -38.64
CA PHE A 104 -22.69 22.38 -39.03
C PHE A 104 -21.82 22.73 -40.26
N SER A 105 -20.59 22.23 -40.31
CA SER A 105 -19.67 22.44 -41.44
C SER A 105 -20.17 21.75 -42.72
N GLU A 106 -20.71 20.53 -42.61
CA GLU A 106 -21.37 19.81 -43.71
C GLU A 106 -22.58 20.58 -44.24
N SER A 107 -23.40 21.13 -43.34
CA SER A 107 -24.55 21.97 -43.71
C SER A 107 -24.12 23.21 -44.49
N ILE A 108 -23.09 23.92 -44.03
CA ILE A 108 -22.51 25.07 -44.76
C ILE A 108 -22.00 24.65 -46.13
N SER A 109 -21.27 23.54 -46.21
CA SER A 109 -20.72 23.03 -47.46
C SER A 109 -21.83 22.70 -48.46
N SER A 110 -22.94 22.08 -48.02
CA SER A 110 -24.11 21.81 -48.85
C SER A 110 -24.73 23.09 -49.40
N ILE A 111 -24.96 24.09 -48.55
CA ILE A 111 -25.57 25.37 -48.95
C ILE A 111 -24.67 26.10 -49.98
N LEU A 112 -23.36 26.11 -49.75
CA LEU A 112 -22.41 26.73 -50.68
C LEU A 112 -22.38 26.00 -52.03
N GLN A 113 -22.44 24.66 -52.02
CA GLN A 113 -22.49 23.86 -53.24
C GLN A 113 -23.77 24.12 -54.05
N ASP A 114 -24.92 24.19 -53.37
CA ASP A 114 -26.21 24.50 -54.00
C ASP A 114 -26.21 25.92 -54.61
N SER A 115 -25.68 26.90 -53.89
CA SER A 115 -25.53 28.28 -54.38
C SER A 115 -24.63 28.35 -55.61
N HIS A 116 -23.48 27.67 -55.58
CA HIS A 116 -22.56 27.63 -56.72
C HIS A 116 -23.23 26.99 -57.94
N HIS A 117 -23.99 25.90 -57.75
CA HIS A 117 -24.76 25.27 -58.81
C HIS A 117 -25.78 26.23 -59.44
N GLN A 118 -26.56 26.96 -58.63
CA GLN A 118 -27.53 27.95 -59.11
C GLN A 118 -26.87 29.07 -59.93
N ILE A 119 -25.75 29.61 -59.46
CA ILE A 119 -25.00 30.66 -60.19
C ILE A 119 -24.50 30.13 -61.54
N THR A 120 -23.99 28.89 -61.56
CA THR A 120 -23.46 28.27 -62.78
C THR A 120 -24.57 28.05 -63.82
N THR A 121 -25.77 27.63 -63.37
CA THR A 121 -26.94 27.48 -64.27
C THR A 121 -27.52 28.78 -64.81
N LEU A 122 -27.31 29.91 -64.11
CA LEU A 122 -27.77 31.24 -64.56
C LEU A 122 -26.75 31.93 -65.49
N SER A 123 -25.51 31.46 -65.50
CA SER A 123 -24.40 32.07 -66.24
C SER A 123 -24.05 31.34 -67.55
N GLY A 124 -24.72 30.24 -67.88
CA GLY A 124 -24.59 29.48 -69.13
C GLY A 124 -25.86 29.56 -69.97
#